data_AF-A0A842W5N2-F1
#
_entry.id   AF-A0A842W5N2-F1
#
_cell.length_a   1.000
_cell.length_b   1.000
_cell.length_c   1.000
_cell.angle_alpha   90.00
_cell.angle_beta   90.00
_cell.angle_gamma   90.00
#
_symmetry.space_group_name_H-M   'P 1'
#
loop_
_entity.id
_entity.type
_entity.pdbx_description
1 polymer ?
#
loop_
_entity_poly.entity_id
_entity_poly.type
_entity_poly.pdbx_seq_one_letter_code
_entity_poly.pdbx_strand_id
1 'polypeptide(L)'
;MNKLIKNKKAMDYSAFLVIVVLIVIGYLFFQLHAKLDVFEMSIGEQEAALMDVYKKEDKLLFYVDKSAEYSVYHAFDYLARNGGAKKNQLPVFSENGFVYWYKDNNKLYRDIDLYDSFRHYLNMYLNTYFSKYPKFIPKDNYEFVVRDNKVIGVAVKPVLLNIFPNMISNKNYFSVASMVSKDLDLNMLTGLGVYAVRPSFSVDAEIDLDDFALLFDKMDVLLDCLKSNTVGTCVNSIRSDEFIWRFIEYPDKGVVAFNVVFNNLVNPHTGEKSFVRFVLELP
;
A
#
# COMPACT_ATOMS: atom_id res chain seq x y z
N MET A 1 62.21 3.26 57.94
CA MET A 1 61.31 2.78 56.87
C MET A 1 61.75 1.42 56.29
N ASN A 2 62.30 0.50 57.10
CA ASN A 2 62.89 -0.78 56.64
C ASN A 2 62.28 -2.05 57.30
N LYS A 3 61.09 -1.95 57.91
CA LYS A 3 60.45 -3.08 58.61
C LYS A 3 59.24 -3.69 57.87
N LEU A 4 58.90 -3.22 56.67
CA LEU A 4 57.77 -3.77 55.90
C LEU A 4 58.15 -4.95 54.97
N ILE A 5 59.42 -5.27 54.78
CA ILE A 5 59.90 -6.27 53.79
C ILE A 5 60.09 -7.68 54.39
N LYS A 6 59.54 -7.99 55.58
CA LYS A 6 59.76 -9.31 56.23
C LYS A 6 58.52 -10.14 56.48
N ASN A 7 57.44 -9.91 55.75
CA ASN A 7 56.30 -10.82 55.77
C ASN A 7 56.39 -11.82 54.60
N LYS A 8 57.34 -12.76 54.69
CA LYS A 8 57.57 -13.78 53.65
C LYS A 8 56.29 -14.56 53.28
N LYS A 9 55.40 -14.77 54.25
CA LYS A 9 54.10 -15.43 54.03
C LYS A 9 53.21 -14.69 53.03
N ALA A 10 53.22 -13.35 53.02
CA ALA A 10 52.40 -12.57 52.09
C ALA A 10 52.84 -12.75 50.63
N MET A 11 54.14 -12.99 50.41
CA MET A 11 54.69 -13.24 49.08
C MET A 11 54.21 -14.58 48.52
N ASP A 12 54.15 -15.61 49.36
CA ASP A 12 53.66 -16.93 48.97
C ASP A 12 52.15 -16.91 48.62
N TYR A 13 51.35 -16.18 49.41
CA TYR A 13 49.92 -15.96 49.11
C TYR A 13 49.73 -15.20 47.80
N SER A 14 50.55 -14.19 47.52
CA SER A 14 50.45 -13.41 46.28
C SER A 14 50.75 -14.27 45.04
N ALA A 15 51.77 -15.13 45.11
CA ALA A 15 52.11 -16.04 44.03
C ALA A 15 50.99 -17.08 43.78
N PHE A 16 50.42 -17.63 44.86
CA PHE A 16 49.29 -18.56 44.76
C PHE A 16 48.05 -17.90 44.15
N LEU A 17 47.74 -16.66 44.54
CA LEU A 17 46.59 -15.92 44.01
C LEU A 17 46.72 -15.67 42.50
N VAL A 18 47.92 -15.34 42.02
CA VAL A 18 48.18 -15.19 40.58
C VAL A 18 47.91 -16.49 39.83
N ILE A 19 48.35 -17.64 40.37
CA ILE A 19 48.10 -18.95 39.76
C ILE A 19 46.59 -19.24 39.70
N VAL A 20 45.86 -18.99 40.79
CA VAL A 20 44.40 -19.18 40.84
C VAL A 20 43.70 -18.28 39.81
N VAL A 21 44.10 -17.01 39.70
CA VAL A 21 43.54 -16.07 38.72
C VAL A 21 43.81 -16.56 37.29
N LEU A 22 45.02 -17.04 36.98
CA LEU A 22 45.33 -17.59 35.67
C LEU A 22 44.48 -18.83 35.33
N ILE A 23 44.26 -19.72 36.30
CA ILE A 23 43.39 -20.89 36.13
C ILE A 23 41.94 -20.45 35.85
N VAL A 24 41.43 -19.48 36.61
CA VAL A 24 40.07 -18.94 36.41
C VAL A 24 39.93 -18.29 35.03
N ILE A 25 40.89 -17.45 34.61
CA ILE A 25 40.87 -16.83 33.28
C ILE A 25 40.94 -17.87 32.17
N GLY A 26 41.82 -18.88 32.31
CA GLY A 26 41.93 -19.96 31.34
C GLY A 26 40.64 -20.78 31.21
N TYR A 27 39.99 -21.09 32.33
CA TYR A 27 38.70 -21.76 32.34
C TYR A 27 37.60 -20.92 31.68
N LEU A 28 37.57 -19.62 31.98
CA LEU A 28 36.59 -18.70 31.42
C LEU A 28 36.79 -18.54 29.91
N PHE A 29 38.04 -18.45 29.44
CA PHE A 29 38.38 -18.43 28.02
C PHE A 29 37.92 -19.70 27.32
N PHE A 30 38.17 -20.88 27.90
CA PHE A 30 37.73 -22.15 27.34
C PHE A 30 36.20 -22.26 27.29
N GLN A 31 35.49 -21.86 28.36
CA GLN A 31 34.02 -21.82 28.35
C GLN A 31 33.49 -20.85 27.28
N LEU A 32 34.13 -19.70 27.12
CA LEU A 32 33.73 -18.70 26.13
C LEU A 32 33.92 -19.25 24.72
N HIS A 33 35.06 -19.89 24.45
CA HIS A 33 35.37 -20.44 23.14
C HIS A 33 34.47 -21.64 22.78
N ALA A 34 34.24 -22.55 23.74
CA ALA A 34 33.33 -23.68 23.57
C ALA A 34 31.87 -23.24 23.34
N LYS A 35 31.47 -22.07 23.85
CA LYS A 35 30.17 -21.48 23.54
C LYS A 35 30.15 -20.74 22.20
N LEU A 36 31.24 -20.09 21.81
CA LEU A 36 31.34 -19.37 20.54
C LEU A 36 31.27 -20.32 19.33
N ASP A 37 31.84 -21.53 19.43
CA ASP A 37 31.76 -22.53 18.35
C ASP A 37 30.33 -23.09 18.14
N VAL A 38 29.44 -22.92 19.12
CA VAL A 38 28.02 -23.32 19.01
C VAL A 38 27.20 -22.25 18.28
N PHE A 39 27.67 -21.00 18.23
CA PHE A 39 27.05 -19.96 17.43
C PHE A 39 27.69 -19.95 16.04
N GLU A 40 27.07 -20.67 15.09
CA GLU A 40 27.48 -20.68 13.67
C GLU A 40 27.51 -19.28 13.03
N MET A 41 26.98 -18.25 13.70
CA MET A 41 26.99 -16.86 13.27
C MET A 41 27.50 -15.94 14.37
N SER A 42 28.36 -14.99 13.99
CA SER A 42 28.80 -13.92 14.88
C SER A 42 27.66 -12.95 15.20
N ILE A 43 27.70 -12.34 16.38
CA ILE A 43 26.70 -11.32 16.80
C ILE A 43 26.57 -10.20 15.75
N GLY A 44 27.69 -9.77 15.15
CA GLY A 44 27.68 -8.75 14.11
C GLY A 44 26.95 -9.16 12.83
N GLU A 45 26.98 -10.44 12.45
CA GLU A 45 26.23 -10.93 11.28
C GLU A 45 24.73 -10.95 11.53
N GLN A 46 24.30 -11.27 12.76
CA GLN A 46 22.91 -11.20 13.17
C GLN A 46 22.39 -9.75 13.17
N GLU A 47 23.17 -8.82 13.72
CA GLU A 47 22.84 -7.38 13.69
C GLU A 47 22.78 -6.85 12.24
N ALA A 48 23.72 -7.25 11.38
CA ALA A 48 23.73 -6.86 9.97
C ALA A 48 22.52 -7.43 9.21
N ALA A 49 22.13 -8.68 9.50
CA ALA A 49 20.94 -9.31 8.92
C ALA A 49 19.65 -8.58 9.31
N LEU A 50 19.53 -8.23 10.60
CA LEU A 50 18.40 -7.46 11.11
C LEU A 50 18.34 -6.07 10.47
N MET A 51 19.47 -5.38 10.36
CA MET A 51 19.58 -4.08 9.69
C MET A 51 19.17 -4.15 8.20
N ASP A 52 19.54 -5.22 7.50
CA ASP A 52 19.11 -5.43 6.11
C ASP A 52 17.58 -5.63 6.00
N VAL A 53 16.97 -6.30 6.98
CA VAL A 53 15.52 -6.48 7.04
C VAL A 53 14.81 -5.15 7.28
N TYR A 54 15.30 -4.29 8.17
CA TYR A 54 14.77 -2.93 8.34
C TYR A 54 14.86 -2.10 7.06
N LYS A 55 15.99 -2.16 6.34
CA LYS A 55 16.11 -1.48 5.03
C LYS A 55 15.11 -2.02 4.00
N LYS A 56 14.80 -3.31 4.05
CA LYS A 56 13.79 -3.94 3.18
C LYS A 56 12.39 -3.52 3.59
N GLU A 57 12.11 -3.38 4.88
CA GLU A 57 10.86 -2.83 5.41
C GLU A 57 10.66 -1.39 4.96
N ASP A 58 11.65 -0.50 5.12
CA ASP A 58 11.53 0.91 4.70
C ASP A 58 11.20 1.02 3.21
N LYS A 59 11.87 0.22 2.37
CA LYS A 59 11.59 0.15 0.93
C LYS A 59 10.19 -0.38 0.63
N LEU A 60 9.71 -1.35 1.42
CA LEU A 60 8.36 -1.91 1.29
C LEU A 60 7.33 -0.85 1.66
N LEU A 61 7.47 -0.19 2.81
CA LEU A 61 6.56 0.86 3.28
C LEU A 61 6.49 2.02 2.28
N PHE A 62 7.65 2.52 1.84
CA PHE A 62 7.72 3.56 0.80
C PHE A 62 7.01 3.14 -0.50
N TYR A 63 7.20 1.89 -0.93
CA TYR A 63 6.57 1.38 -2.14
C TYR A 63 5.06 1.27 -1.98
N VAL A 64 4.58 0.81 -0.83
CA VAL A 64 3.14 0.74 -0.51
C VAL A 64 2.53 2.14 -0.51
N ASP A 65 3.15 3.10 0.15
CA ASP A 65 2.65 4.48 0.22
C ASP A 65 2.51 5.09 -1.17
N LYS A 66 3.55 4.97 -2.01
CA LYS A 66 3.51 5.48 -3.39
C LYS A 66 2.53 4.73 -4.28
N SER A 67 2.42 3.42 -4.12
CA SER A 67 1.44 2.64 -4.87
C SER A 67 0.01 3.02 -4.48
N ALA A 68 -0.23 3.27 -3.19
CA ALA A 68 -1.52 3.69 -2.68
C ALA A 68 -1.89 5.08 -3.17
N GLU A 69 -0.96 6.04 -3.12
CA GLU A 69 -1.14 7.40 -3.64
C GLU A 69 -1.66 7.35 -5.08
N TYR A 70 -0.95 6.66 -5.98
CA TYR A 70 -1.39 6.54 -7.38
C TYR A 70 -2.69 5.74 -7.54
N SER A 71 -2.89 4.69 -6.74
CA SER A 71 -4.10 3.87 -6.84
C SER A 71 -5.34 4.64 -6.40
N VAL A 72 -5.23 5.54 -5.43
CA VAL A 72 -6.32 6.44 -5.01
C VAL A 72 -6.69 7.37 -6.16
N TYR A 73 -5.72 8.04 -6.78
CA TYR A 73 -5.98 8.90 -7.95
C TYR A 73 -6.64 8.13 -9.10
N HIS A 74 -6.13 6.95 -9.43
CA HIS A 74 -6.71 6.13 -10.50
C HIS A 74 -8.09 5.59 -10.16
N ALA A 75 -8.36 5.25 -8.90
CA ALA A 75 -9.68 4.82 -8.47
C ALA A 75 -10.70 5.97 -8.61
N PHE A 76 -10.35 7.18 -8.18
CA PHE A 76 -11.21 8.35 -8.36
C PHE A 76 -11.41 8.71 -9.84
N ASP A 77 -10.35 8.75 -10.65
CA ASP A 77 -10.46 9.00 -12.10
C ASP A 77 -11.33 7.93 -12.77
N TYR A 78 -11.17 6.66 -12.39
CA TYR A 78 -12.00 5.58 -12.90
C TYR A 78 -13.46 5.75 -12.50
N LEU A 79 -13.76 6.09 -11.25
CA LEU A 79 -15.13 6.36 -10.80
C LEU A 79 -15.74 7.58 -11.49
N ALA A 80 -14.98 8.66 -11.65
CA ALA A 80 -15.43 9.86 -12.34
C ALA A 80 -15.75 9.57 -13.83
N ARG A 81 -14.96 8.70 -14.47
CA ARG A 81 -15.18 8.30 -15.86
C ARG A 81 -16.29 7.27 -16.01
N ASN A 82 -16.30 6.22 -15.19
CA ASN A 82 -17.09 4.99 -15.37
C ASN A 82 -18.27 4.83 -14.43
N GLY A 83 -18.39 5.76 -13.50
CA GLY A 83 -19.56 5.88 -12.71
C GLY A 83 -19.90 4.76 -11.76
N GLY A 84 -18.87 4.19 -11.16
CA GLY A 84 -19.05 3.13 -10.16
C GLY A 84 -19.65 1.82 -10.70
N ALA A 85 -19.86 1.66 -12.01
CA ALA A 85 -20.46 0.46 -12.59
C ALA A 85 -19.77 -0.85 -12.12
N LYS A 86 -20.52 -1.86 -11.68
CA LYS A 86 -19.93 -3.13 -11.20
C LYS A 86 -19.18 -3.85 -12.33
N LYS A 87 -18.10 -4.58 -12.04
CA LYS A 87 -17.28 -5.33 -13.03
C LYS A 87 -18.07 -6.20 -14.03
N ASN A 88 -19.23 -6.72 -13.62
CA ASN A 88 -20.10 -7.58 -14.45
C ASN A 88 -21.28 -6.83 -15.07
N GLN A 89 -21.49 -5.59 -14.65
CA GLN A 89 -22.35 -4.60 -15.25
C GLN A 89 -21.42 -3.56 -15.85
N LEU A 90 -20.75 -3.91 -16.95
CA LEU A 90 -20.15 -2.89 -17.81
C LEU A 90 -21.19 -1.77 -17.97
N PRO A 91 -20.82 -0.47 -17.91
CA PRO A 91 -21.76 0.57 -18.27
C PRO A 91 -22.33 0.15 -19.60
N VAL A 92 -23.64 -0.11 -19.64
CA VAL A 92 -24.22 -0.99 -20.65
C VAL A 92 -24.10 -0.40 -22.05
N PHE A 93 -23.63 0.84 -22.14
CA PHE A 93 -23.09 1.46 -23.33
C PHE A 93 -21.75 2.12 -23.00
N SER A 94 -20.70 1.78 -23.74
CA SER A 94 -19.50 2.61 -23.90
C SER A 94 -19.26 2.85 -25.38
N GLU A 95 -20.12 3.64 -26.02
CA GLU A 95 -19.83 4.13 -27.38
C GLU A 95 -18.87 5.32 -27.27
N ASN A 96 -17.70 5.24 -27.93
CA ASN A 96 -16.68 6.30 -27.99
C ASN A 96 -16.03 6.73 -26.65
N GLY A 97 -15.97 5.83 -25.66
CA GLY A 97 -15.32 6.12 -24.36
C GLY A 97 -16.17 6.97 -23.41
N PHE A 98 -17.48 7.08 -23.68
CA PHE A 98 -18.44 7.73 -22.80
C PHE A 98 -19.19 6.72 -21.95
N VAL A 99 -19.52 7.11 -20.73
CA VAL A 99 -20.15 6.24 -19.76
C VAL A 99 -21.57 6.70 -19.56
N TYR A 100 -22.49 5.80 -19.89
CA TYR A 100 -23.91 6.00 -19.77
C TYR A 100 -24.33 5.44 -18.41
N TRP A 101 -24.88 6.31 -17.57
CA TRP A 101 -25.35 5.96 -16.23
C TRP A 101 -26.77 5.40 -16.22
N TYR A 102 -27.18 4.83 -17.35
CA TYR A 102 -28.58 4.53 -17.62
C TYR A 102 -28.75 3.17 -18.27
N LYS A 103 -29.54 2.29 -17.64
CA LYS A 103 -30.29 1.25 -18.35
C LYS A 103 -31.36 0.55 -17.50
N ASP A 104 -32.52 1.19 -17.34
CA ASP A 104 -33.85 0.60 -17.57
C ASP A 104 -34.91 1.58 -17.02
N ASN A 105 -35.92 1.91 -17.82
CA ASN A 105 -37.16 2.57 -17.39
C ASN A 105 -37.04 3.89 -16.62
N ASN A 106 -36.28 4.92 -17.04
CA ASN A 106 -36.40 6.22 -16.36
C ASN A 106 -35.38 6.50 -15.24
N LYS A 107 -34.66 5.47 -14.74
CA LYS A 107 -34.09 5.48 -13.38
C LYS A 107 -32.57 5.44 -13.37
N LEU A 108 -31.96 6.37 -12.64
CA LEU A 108 -30.55 6.30 -12.24
C LEU A 108 -30.34 5.06 -11.35
N TYR A 109 -29.37 4.22 -11.69
CA TYR A 109 -28.92 3.16 -10.79
C TYR A 109 -28.10 3.77 -9.66
N ARG A 110 -28.80 4.18 -8.60
CA ARG A 110 -28.20 4.61 -7.32
C ARG A 110 -27.78 3.41 -6.44
N ASP A 111 -28.09 2.18 -6.85
CA ASP A 111 -27.86 0.93 -6.08
C ASP A 111 -26.39 0.46 -6.03
N ILE A 112 -25.46 1.34 -6.39
CA ILE A 112 -24.04 1.08 -6.28
C ILE A 112 -23.53 1.85 -5.06
N ASP A 113 -23.16 1.12 -4.03
CA ASP A 113 -22.40 1.69 -2.92
C ASP A 113 -21.07 2.23 -3.48
N LEU A 114 -20.94 3.56 -3.49
CA LEU A 114 -19.78 4.26 -4.03
C LEU A 114 -18.49 3.84 -3.31
N TYR A 115 -18.57 3.56 -2.00
CA TYR A 115 -17.43 3.11 -1.22
C TYR A 115 -17.02 1.70 -1.62
N ASP A 116 -17.96 0.79 -1.88
CA ASP A 116 -17.65 -0.56 -2.37
C ASP A 116 -17.05 -0.53 -3.78
N SER A 117 -17.53 0.35 -4.65
CA SER A 117 -16.93 0.52 -5.98
C SER A 117 -15.53 1.12 -5.87
N PHE A 118 -15.35 2.18 -5.08
CA PHE A 118 -14.03 2.75 -4.79
C PHE A 118 -13.08 1.68 -4.23
N ARG A 119 -13.57 0.84 -3.30
CA ARG A 119 -12.84 -0.29 -2.72
C ARG A 119 -12.31 -1.24 -3.75
N HIS A 120 -13.18 -1.61 -4.67
CA HIS A 120 -12.86 -2.53 -5.72
C HIS A 120 -11.75 -1.98 -6.63
N TYR A 121 -11.90 -0.73 -7.09
CA TYR A 121 -10.93 -0.10 -7.98
C TYR A 121 -9.59 0.17 -7.29
N LEU A 122 -9.61 0.65 -6.04
CA LEU A 122 -8.40 0.88 -5.26
C LEU A 122 -7.59 -0.42 -5.12
N ASN A 123 -8.22 -1.53 -4.72
CA ASN A 123 -7.53 -2.82 -4.61
C ASN A 123 -7.02 -3.34 -5.96
N MET A 124 -7.80 -3.16 -7.04
CA MET A 124 -7.37 -3.56 -8.37
C MET A 124 -6.11 -2.81 -8.83
N TYR A 125 -6.05 -1.49 -8.63
CA TYR A 125 -4.86 -0.69 -8.96
C TYR A 125 -3.67 -1.03 -8.05
N LEU A 126 -3.89 -1.18 -6.73
CA LEU A 126 -2.87 -1.62 -5.79
C LEU A 126 -2.25 -2.96 -6.20
N ASN A 127 -3.09 -3.95 -6.53
CA ASN A 127 -2.64 -5.26 -7.02
C ASN A 127 -1.81 -5.15 -8.30
N THR A 128 -2.11 -4.17 -9.16
CA THR A 128 -1.33 -3.90 -10.38
C THR A 128 0.09 -3.43 -10.03
N TYR A 129 0.24 -2.52 -9.06
CA TYR A 129 1.56 -2.11 -8.59
C TYR A 129 2.27 -3.24 -7.83
N PHE A 130 1.61 -3.90 -6.89
CA PHE A 130 2.20 -4.98 -6.09
C PHE A 130 2.71 -6.14 -6.94
N SER A 131 2.09 -6.42 -8.10
CA SER A 131 2.60 -7.44 -9.03
C SER A 131 3.98 -7.13 -9.62
N LYS A 132 4.41 -5.86 -9.60
CA LYS A 132 5.72 -5.41 -10.09
C LYS A 132 6.79 -5.38 -8.99
N TYR A 133 6.40 -5.51 -7.72
CA TYR A 133 7.35 -5.55 -6.62
C TYR A 133 8.02 -6.93 -6.55
N PRO A 134 9.35 -7.03 -6.42
CA PRO A 134 10.08 -8.30 -6.50
C PRO A 134 9.80 -9.28 -5.34
N LYS A 135 9.03 -8.86 -4.33
CA LYS A 135 8.58 -9.71 -3.22
C LYS A 135 7.07 -9.78 -3.18
N PHE A 136 6.54 -10.93 -2.79
CA PHE A 136 5.10 -11.16 -2.71
C PHE A 136 4.46 -10.31 -1.59
N ILE A 137 3.89 -9.17 -1.97
CA ILE A 137 2.86 -8.48 -1.18
C ILE A 137 1.54 -9.22 -1.45
N PRO A 138 0.76 -9.64 -0.43
CA PRO A 138 -0.50 -10.32 -0.67
C PRO A 138 -1.47 -9.43 -1.46
N LYS A 139 -2.15 -10.01 -2.45
CA LYS A 139 -3.21 -9.32 -3.21
C LYS A 139 -4.48 -9.20 -2.38
N ASP A 140 -5.30 -8.19 -2.69
CA ASP A 140 -6.58 -7.93 -2.03
C ASP A 140 -6.45 -7.87 -0.50
N ASN A 141 -5.35 -7.24 -0.06
CA ASN A 141 -4.90 -7.33 1.32
C ASN A 141 -5.15 -6.05 2.12
N TYR A 142 -5.95 -5.12 1.61
CA TYR A 142 -6.19 -3.85 2.29
C TYR A 142 -7.68 -3.63 2.55
N GLU A 143 -7.97 -3.31 3.80
CA GLU A 143 -9.18 -2.60 4.18
C GLU A 143 -8.86 -1.12 4.22
N PHE A 144 -9.82 -0.26 3.87
CA PHE A 144 -9.61 1.16 3.96
C PHE A 144 -10.85 1.85 4.53
N VAL A 145 -10.60 3.06 5.02
CA VAL A 145 -11.60 3.99 5.52
C VAL A 145 -11.29 5.33 4.86
N VAL A 146 -12.34 6.03 4.43
CA VAL A 146 -12.23 7.41 3.98
C VAL A 146 -12.73 8.30 5.11
N ARG A 147 -11.88 9.21 5.60
CA ARG A 147 -12.20 10.11 6.71
C ARG A 147 -11.41 11.40 6.56
N ASP A 148 -12.07 12.55 6.76
CA ASP A 148 -11.44 13.87 6.76
C ASP A 148 -10.61 14.12 5.47
N ASN A 149 -11.16 13.77 4.29
CA ASN A 149 -10.46 13.80 3.00
C ASN A 149 -9.17 12.96 2.95
N LYS A 150 -9.08 11.88 3.73
CA LYS A 150 -7.97 10.94 3.68
C LYS A 150 -8.46 9.53 3.43
N VAL A 151 -7.77 8.83 2.53
CA VAL A 151 -7.93 7.39 2.33
C VAL A 151 -6.87 6.69 3.17
N ILE A 152 -7.31 6.05 4.25
CA ILE A 152 -6.46 5.31 5.17
C ILE A 152 -6.61 3.83 4.87
N GLY A 153 -5.54 3.18 4.42
CA GLY A 153 -5.52 1.75 4.14
C GLY A 153 -4.69 0.98 5.16
N VAL A 154 -5.23 -0.15 5.64
CA VAL A 154 -4.55 -1.04 6.60
C VAL A 154 -4.48 -2.44 6.03
N ALA A 155 -3.29 -3.04 6.04
CA ALA A 155 -3.11 -4.41 5.58
C ALA A 155 -3.80 -5.42 6.51
N VAL A 156 -4.64 -6.29 5.93
CA VAL A 156 -5.36 -7.38 6.61
C VAL A 156 -4.39 -8.49 7.04
N LYS A 157 -3.47 -8.88 6.15
CA LYS A 157 -2.42 -9.87 6.40
C LYS A 157 -1.05 -9.21 6.41
N PRO A 158 -0.13 -9.67 7.29
CA PRO A 158 1.23 -9.15 7.29
C PRO A 158 2.00 -9.60 6.04
N VAL A 159 2.94 -8.76 5.61
CA VAL A 159 4.02 -9.13 4.69
C VAL A 159 5.15 -9.74 5.50
N LEU A 160 5.62 -10.91 5.09
CA LEU A 160 6.67 -11.65 5.78
C LEU A 160 8.04 -11.36 5.12
N LEU A 161 8.98 -10.87 5.92
CA LEU A 161 10.35 -10.58 5.55
C LEU A 161 11.27 -11.58 6.25
N ASN A 162 11.84 -12.50 5.49
CA ASN A 162 12.80 -13.46 6.04
C ASN A 162 14.10 -12.75 6.43
N ILE A 163 14.58 -13.04 7.63
CA ILE A 163 15.85 -12.59 8.16
C ILE A 163 16.90 -13.62 7.73
N PHE A 164 17.64 -13.29 6.68
CA PHE A 164 18.77 -14.12 6.25
C PHE A 164 20.05 -13.53 6.79
N PRO A 165 20.93 -14.33 7.42
CA PRO A 165 22.28 -13.89 7.62
C PRO A 165 22.88 -13.54 6.27
N ASN A 166 23.52 -12.36 6.19
CA ASN A 166 24.45 -12.06 5.12
C ASN A 166 25.65 -12.99 5.30
N MET A 167 25.48 -14.29 5.01
CA MET A 167 26.61 -15.15 4.77
C MET A 167 27.25 -14.56 3.51
N ILE A 168 28.30 -13.78 3.75
CA ILE A 168 29.19 -13.27 2.71
C ILE A 168 29.35 -14.41 1.73
N SER A 169 29.01 -14.15 0.47
CA SER A 169 29.00 -15.07 -0.67
C SER A 169 30.37 -15.74 -0.88
N ASN A 170 30.77 -16.56 0.07
CA ASN A 170 31.93 -17.40 -0.02
C ASN A 170 31.42 -18.61 -0.80
N LYS A 171 31.51 -18.49 -2.12
CA LYS A 171 31.00 -19.40 -3.16
C LYS A 171 31.32 -20.90 -2.94
N ASN A 172 32.11 -21.25 -1.93
CA ASN A 172 32.61 -22.59 -1.67
C ASN A 172 31.68 -23.47 -0.82
N TYR A 173 30.65 -22.94 -0.14
CA TYR A 173 29.69 -23.76 0.62
C TYR A 173 28.45 -24.20 -0.18
N PHE A 174 28.29 -23.71 -1.42
CA PHE A 174 27.09 -23.95 -2.24
C PHE A 174 27.10 -25.30 -2.99
N SER A 175 28.16 -26.10 -2.88
CA SER A 175 28.27 -27.38 -3.62
C SER A 175 27.53 -28.55 -2.98
N VAL A 176 27.21 -28.49 -1.68
CA VAL A 176 26.56 -29.61 -0.97
C VAL A 176 25.03 -29.42 -0.90
N ALA A 177 24.56 -28.17 -0.78
CA ALA A 177 23.12 -27.87 -0.74
C ALA A 177 22.41 -28.09 -2.09
N SER A 178 23.13 -28.06 -3.22
CA SER A 178 22.54 -28.29 -4.55
C SER A 178 22.18 -29.75 -4.84
N MET A 179 22.61 -30.69 -4.00
CA MET A 179 22.28 -32.12 -4.13
C MET A 179 21.04 -32.53 -3.32
N VAL A 180 20.58 -31.71 -2.37
CA VAL A 180 19.44 -32.04 -1.53
C VAL A 180 18.26 -31.15 -1.92
N SER A 181 17.27 -31.80 -2.53
CA SER A 181 15.89 -31.35 -2.73
C SER A 181 15.63 -30.32 -3.85
N LYS A 182 15.03 -30.84 -4.93
CA LYS A 182 14.30 -30.04 -5.93
C LYS A 182 12.95 -29.51 -5.41
N ASP A 183 12.54 -29.94 -4.22
CA ASP A 183 11.17 -29.74 -3.70
C ASP A 183 11.10 -29.17 -2.27
N LEU A 184 12.23 -28.87 -1.61
CA LEU A 184 12.21 -28.13 -0.35
C LEU A 184 12.69 -26.71 -0.60
N ASP A 185 11.82 -25.75 -0.26
CA ASP A 185 12.13 -24.32 -0.27
C ASP A 185 13.17 -24.05 0.84
N LEU A 186 14.45 -24.26 0.52
CA LEU A 186 15.61 -24.21 1.43
C LEU A 186 15.67 -22.90 2.23
N ASN A 187 15.02 -21.86 1.70
CA ASN A 187 14.84 -20.55 2.32
C ASN A 187 14.06 -20.58 3.64
N MET A 188 13.27 -21.62 3.92
CA MET A 188 12.56 -21.78 5.20
C MET A 188 13.41 -22.39 6.31
N LEU A 189 14.52 -23.08 6.00
CA LEU A 189 15.26 -23.86 6.99
C LEU A 189 16.53 -23.16 7.52
N THR A 190 16.96 -22.05 6.92
CA THR A 190 18.21 -21.35 7.29
C THR A 190 18.02 -19.89 7.72
N GLY A 191 16.79 -19.40 7.76
CA GLY A 191 16.50 -18.04 8.23
C GLY A 191 16.70 -17.92 9.74
N LEU A 192 17.34 -16.83 10.20
CA LEU A 192 17.42 -16.44 11.61
C LEU A 192 16.04 -16.20 12.22
N GLY A 193 15.05 -15.89 11.39
CA GLY A 193 13.68 -15.68 11.76
C GLY A 193 12.87 -15.07 10.62
N VAL A 194 11.62 -14.75 10.92
CA VAL A 194 10.70 -14.05 10.00
C VAL A 194 10.22 -12.79 10.71
N TYR A 195 10.39 -11.66 10.04
CA TYR A 195 9.91 -10.36 10.49
C TYR A 195 8.59 -10.04 9.76
N ALA A 196 7.52 -9.78 10.52
CA ALA A 196 6.18 -9.60 9.98
C ALA A 196 5.79 -8.11 10.05
N VAL A 197 5.51 -7.52 8.89
CA VAL A 197 5.14 -6.10 8.76
C VAL A 197 3.69 -6.00 8.33
N ARG A 198 2.89 -5.15 8.98
CA ARG A 198 1.55 -4.78 8.53
C ARG A 198 1.58 -3.37 7.96
N PRO A 199 1.89 -3.21 6.66
CA PRO A 199 1.96 -1.89 6.06
C PRO A 199 0.58 -1.22 6.12
N SER A 200 0.61 0.08 6.38
CA SER A 200 -0.56 0.97 6.34
C SER A 200 -0.17 2.24 5.62
N PHE A 201 -1.11 2.85 4.92
CA PHE A 201 -0.90 4.10 4.22
C PHE A 201 -2.00 5.10 4.57
N SER A 202 -1.69 6.38 4.41
CA SER A 202 -2.66 7.48 4.49
C SER A 202 -2.40 8.41 3.31
N VAL A 203 -3.37 8.51 2.41
CA VAL A 203 -3.29 9.36 1.22
C VAL A 203 -4.31 10.49 1.39
N ASP A 204 -3.87 11.73 1.29
CA ASP A 204 -4.79 12.86 1.19
C ASP A 204 -5.52 12.76 -0.15
N ALA A 205 -6.84 12.60 -0.10
CA ALA A 205 -7.70 12.66 -1.26
C ALA A 205 -8.06 14.12 -1.51
N GLU A 206 -7.81 14.61 -2.72
CA GLU A 206 -8.24 15.96 -3.13
C GLU A 206 -9.78 16.10 -3.21
N ILE A 207 -10.50 14.98 -3.07
CA ILE A 207 -11.91 14.84 -3.39
C ILE A 207 -12.56 14.08 -2.25
N ASP A 208 -13.67 14.61 -1.76
CA ASP A 208 -14.51 13.85 -0.85
C ASP A 208 -15.37 12.87 -1.65
N LEU A 209 -15.51 11.63 -1.19
CA LEU A 209 -16.51 10.72 -1.76
C LEU A 209 -17.92 11.29 -1.56
N ASP A 210 -18.11 12.13 -0.55
CA ASP A 210 -19.36 12.86 -0.32
C ASP A 210 -19.65 13.89 -1.43
N ASP A 211 -18.61 14.46 -2.09
CA ASP A 211 -18.80 15.35 -3.24
C ASP A 211 -19.43 14.62 -4.43
N PHE A 212 -19.08 13.33 -4.61
CA PHE A 212 -19.72 12.49 -5.62
C PHE A 212 -21.18 12.21 -5.25
N ALA A 213 -21.48 11.93 -3.97
CA ALA A 213 -22.84 11.76 -3.48
C ALA A 213 -23.70 13.01 -3.74
N LEU A 214 -23.16 14.19 -3.43
CA LEU A 214 -23.81 15.47 -3.70
C LEU A 214 -24.03 15.72 -5.20
N LEU A 215 -23.05 15.35 -6.03
CA LEU A 215 -23.18 15.44 -7.49
C LEU A 215 -24.33 14.55 -8.00
N PHE A 216 -24.50 13.35 -7.44
CA PHE A 216 -25.64 12.49 -7.76
C PHE A 216 -26.97 13.12 -7.38
N ASP A 217 -27.07 13.69 -6.18
CA ASP A 217 -28.29 14.38 -5.75
C ASP A 217 -28.64 15.55 -6.69
N LYS A 218 -27.65 16.33 -7.13
CA LYS A 218 -27.85 17.41 -8.12
C LYS A 218 -28.27 16.88 -9.49
N MET A 219 -27.74 15.72 -9.90
CA MET A 219 -28.15 15.07 -11.15
C MET A 219 -29.59 14.56 -11.10
N ASP A 220 -30.07 14.06 -9.97
CA ASP A 220 -31.48 13.68 -9.81
C ASP A 220 -32.41 14.89 -9.97
N VAL A 221 -32.05 16.03 -9.35
CA VAL A 221 -32.80 17.30 -9.50
C VAL A 221 -32.81 17.77 -10.97
N LEU A 222 -31.68 17.63 -11.67
CA LEU A 222 -31.59 17.96 -13.09
C LEU A 222 -32.53 17.10 -13.93
N LEU A 223 -32.50 15.78 -13.73
CA LEU A 223 -33.35 14.83 -14.44
C LEU A 223 -34.84 15.08 -14.21
N ASP A 224 -35.22 15.38 -12.97
CA ASP A 224 -36.61 15.72 -12.65
C ASP A 224 -37.05 17.03 -13.31
N CYS A 225 -36.17 18.03 -13.37
CA CYS A 225 -36.46 19.29 -14.05
C CYS A 225 -36.64 19.09 -15.57
N LEU A 226 -35.80 18.26 -16.20
CA LEU A 226 -35.81 17.99 -17.64
C LEU A 226 -37.11 17.34 -18.14
N LYS A 227 -37.92 16.74 -17.25
CA LYS A 227 -39.25 16.21 -17.58
C LYS A 227 -40.24 17.29 -18.03
N SER A 228 -40.03 18.55 -17.65
CA SER A 228 -41.00 19.63 -17.86
C SER A 228 -40.41 20.93 -18.40
N ASN A 229 -39.08 21.03 -18.51
CA ASN A 229 -38.39 22.26 -18.89
C ASN A 229 -37.29 21.99 -19.92
N THR A 230 -36.83 23.06 -20.57
CA THR A 230 -35.67 23.01 -21.46
C THR A 230 -34.38 22.82 -20.67
N VAL A 231 -33.36 22.26 -21.33
CA VAL A 231 -32.06 21.97 -20.68
C VAL A 231 -31.42 23.22 -20.09
N GLY A 232 -31.47 24.36 -20.79
CA GLY A 232 -30.91 25.62 -20.31
C GLY A 232 -31.54 26.11 -19.00
N THR A 233 -32.85 25.95 -18.83
CA THR A 233 -33.55 26.32 -17.59
C THR A 233 -33.13 25.42 -16.44
N CYS A 234 -33.04 24.12 -16.66
CA CYS A 234 -32.68 23.17 -15.62
C CYS A 234 -31.21 23.25 -15.20
N VAL A 235 -30.30 23.46 -16.14
CA VAL A 235 -28.87 23.65 -15.80
C VAL A 235 -28.67 24.90 -14.95
N ASN A 236 -29.40 25.98 -15.25
CA ASN A 236 -29.32 27.20 -14.45
C ASN A 236 -29.88 27.03 -13.03
N SER A 237 -30.85 26.13 -12.80
CA SER A 237 -31.41 25.90 -11.47
C SER A 237 -30.50 25.06 -10.56
N ILE A 238 -29.63 24.22 -11.13
CA ILE A 238 -28.69 23.38 -10.38
C ILE A 238 -27.28 23.99 -10.28
N ARG A 239 -27.08 25.18 -10.83
CA ARG A 239 -25.76 25.83 -10.88
C ARG A 239 -25.29 26.15 -9.46
N SER A 240 -24.10 25.67 -9.11
CA SER A 240 -23.44 25.94 -7.83
C SER A 240 -21.98 26.29 -8.05
N ASP A 241 -21.40 27.08 -7.16
CA ASP A 241 -19.98 27.48 -7.25
C ASP A 241 -19.01 26.30 -7.13
N GLU A 242 -19.46 25.17 -6.59
CA GLU A 242 -18.70 23.92 -6.45
C GLU A 242 -18.42 23.21 -7.79
N PHE A 243 -19.29 23.37 -8.78
CA PHE A 243 -19.30 22.57 -10.00
C PHE A 243 -19.36 23.43 -11.25
N ILE A 244 -18.42 23.23 -12.19
CA ILE A 244 -18.50 23.86 -13.50
C ILE A 244 -19.20 22.90 -14.46
N TRP A 245 -20.43 23.24 -14.81
CA TRP A 245 -21.23 22.53 -15.80
C TRP A 245 -20.86 23.01 -17.21
N ARG A 246 -20.36 22.10 -18.04
CA ARG A 246 -20.12 22.33 -19.47
C ARG A 246 -21.04 21.45 -20.29
N PHE A 247 -21.71 22.08 -21.23
CA PHE A 247 -22.75 21.47 -22.03
C PHE A 247 -22.24 21.10 -23.42
N ILE A 248 -22.60 19.90 -23.89
CA ILE A 248 -22.36 19.46 -25.26
C ILE A 248 -23.65 18.81 -25.77
N GLU A 249 -24.32 19.50 -26.68
CA GLU A 249 -25.48 18.99 -27.41
C GLU A 249 -25.02 18.13 -28.59
N TYR A 250 -25.63 16.95 -28.75
CA TYR A 250 -25.48 16.11 -29.94
C TYR A 250 -26.84 16.02 -30.64
N PRO A 251 -27.22 17.04 -31.45
CA PRO A 251 -28.56 17.15 -32.03
C PRO A 251 -28.93 15.92 -32.86
N ASP A 252 -27.96 15.40 -33.61
CA ASP A 252 -28.12 14.27 -34.53
C ASP A 252 -28.49 12.96 -33.83
N LYS A 253 -28.27 12.88 -32.51
CA LYS A 253 -28.50 11.69 -31.70
C LYS A 253 -29.63 11.85 -30.70
N GLY A 254 -30.22 13.05 -30.56
CA GLY A 254 -31.15 13.34 -29.47
C GLY A 254 -30.50 13.21 -28.09
N VAL A 255 -29.18 13.37 -28.00
CA VAL A 255 -28.40 13.15 -26.78
C VAL A 255 -27.81 14.47 -26.30
N VAL A 256 -27.82 14.64 -24.98
CA VAL A 256 -27.19 15.76 -24.29
C VAL A 256 -26.12 15.24 -23.37
N ALA A 257 -24.89 15.76 -23.48
CA ALA A 257 -23.82 15.48 -22.55
C ALA A 257 -23.51 16.67 -21.65
N PHE A 258 -23.29 16.38 -20.37
CA PHE A 258 -22.86 17.32 -19.34
C PHE A 258 -21.48 16.89 -18.86
N ASN A 259 -20.49 17.75 -19.04
CA ASN A 259 -19.21 17.62 -18.36
C ASN A 259 -19.28 18.45 -17.08
N VAL A 260 -19.28 17.78 -15.93
CA VAL A 260 -19.14 18.43 -14.64
C VAL A 260 -17.68 18.40 -14.27
N VAL A 261 -17.04 19.56 -14.33
CA VAL A 261 -15.65 19.72 -13.90
C VAL A 261 -15.67 20.03 -12.41
N PHE A 262 -15.06 19.16 -11.61
CA PHE A 262 -14.78 19.48 -10.21
C PHE A 262 -13.71 20.56 -10.18
N ASN A 263 -13.93 21.63 -9.43
CA ASN A 263 -12.99 22.75 -9.40
C ASN A 263 -11.60 22.35 -8.86
N ASN A 264 -11.58 21.34 -7.99
CA ASN A 264 -10.40 20.93 -7.22
C ASN A 264 -9.70 19.67 -7.75
N LEU A 265 -10.29 18.91 -8.69
CA LEU A 265 -9.56 17.79 -9.30
C LEU A 265 -8.65 18.31 -10.41
N VAL A 266 -7.34 18.19 -10.20
CA VAL A 266 -6.36 18.30 -11.26
C VAL A 266 -5.53 17.03 -11.23
N ASN A 267 -5.48 16.29 -12.32
CA ASN A 267 -4.61 15.13 -12.42
C ASN A 267 -3.16 15.62 -12.22
N PRO A 268 -2.43 15.14 -11.19
CA PRO A 268 -1.12 15.68 -10.85
C PRO A 268 -0.05 15.38 -11.93
N HIS A 269 -0.31 14.43 -12.83
CA HIS A 269 0.61 14.07 -13.91
C HIS A 269 0.34 14.82 -15.21
N THR A 270 -0.93 14.99 -15.58
CA THR A 270 -1.29 15.64 -16.84
C THR A 270 -1.59 17.13 -16.67
N GLY A 271 -1.87 17.58 -15.44
CA GLY A 271 -2.36 18.93 -15.16
C GLY A 271 -3.79 19.16 -15.66
N GLU A 272 -4.46 18.12 -16.19
CA GLU A 272 -5.81 18.23 -16.71
C GLU A 272 -6.81 18.16 -15.57
N LYS A 273 -7.84 19.02 -15.63
CA LYS A 273 -8.96 18.91 -14.70
C LYS A 273 -9.77 17.65 -15.02
N SER A 274 -9.99 16.83 -14.00
CA SER A 274 -10.89 15.71 -14.16
C SER A 274 -12.33 16.22 -14.22
N PHE A 275 -13.13 15.55 -15.03
CA PHE A 275 -14.55 15.86 -15.18
C PHE A 275 -15.35 14.57 -15.15
N VAL A 276 -16.55 14.64 -14.59
CA VAL A 276 -17.56 13.60 -14.73
C VAL A 276 -18.38 13.95 -15.94
N ARG A 277 -18.42 13.04 -16.92
CA ARG A 277 -19.31 13.20 -18.06
C ARG A 277 -20.59 12.41 -17.82
N PHE A 278 -21.70 13.12 -17.76
CA PHE A 278 -23.03 12.54 -17.83
C PHE A 278 -23.51 12.62 -19.28
N VAL A 279 -24.11 11.55 -19.78
CA VAL A 279 -24.74 11.52 -21.09
C VAL A 279 -26.20 11.13 -20.89
N LEU A 280 -27.10 12.03 -21.27
CA LEU A 280 -28.54 11.86 -21.18
C LEU A 280 -29.11 11.71 -22.60
N GLU A 281 -29.83 10.62 -22.83
CA GLU A 281 -30.67 10.48 -24.01
C GLU A 281 -32.00 11.21 -23.73
N LEU A 282 -32.32 12.21 -24.55
CA LEU A 282 -33.58 12.93 -24.40
C LEU A 282 -34.73 12.07 -24.94
N PRO A 283 -35.91 12.11 -24.29
CA PRO A 283 -37.10 11.43 -24.77
C PRO A 283 -37.63 11.99 -26.11
#